data_AF-A0A962BRS1-F1
#
_entry.id   AF-A0A962BRS1-F1
#
_cell.length_a   1.000
_cell.length_b   1.000
_cell.length_c   1.000
_cell.angle_alpha   90.00
_cell.angle_beta   90.00
_cell.angle_gamma   90.00
#
_symmetry.space_group_name_H-M   'P 1'
#
loop_
_entity.id
_entity.type
_entity.pdbx_description
1 polymer ?
#
loop_
_entity_poly.entity_id
_entity_poly.type
_entity_poly.pdbx_seq_one_letter_code
_entity_poly.pdbx_strand_id
1 'polypeptide(L)'
;ARLRISKDSVGLTPLTIGTSGRVQEYALRYVVRISLTDRDGNVILPKQEIELSRDYAFDTAQSLGSPGEEEVVREELSRDMVAAIMRRIEAAALANP
;
A
#
# COMPACT_ATOMS: atom_id res chain seq x y z
N ALA A 1 -0.16 20.04 -13.95
CA ALA A 1 0.40 19.36 -12.77
C ALA A 1 0.99 18.02 -13.18
N ARG A 2 2.02 17.56 -12.47
CA ARG A 2 2.70 16.27 -12.70
C ARG A 2 2.83 15.51 -11.39
N LEU A 3 2.12 14.40 -11.27
CA LEU A 3 2.31 13.44 -10.19
C LEU A 3 3.50 12.53 -10.53
N ARG A 4 4.42 12.35 -9.59
CA ARG A 4 5.53 11.41 -9.72
C ARG A 4 5.48 10.39 -8.61
N ILE A 5 5.48 9.12 -8.98
CA ILE A 5 5.67 7.98 -8.07
C ILE A 5 7.14 7.57 -8.17
N SER A 6 7.85 7.65 -7.05
CA SER A 6 9.29 7.35 -6.94
C SER A 6 9.59 6.06 -6.19
N LYS A 7 8.58 5.46 -5.56
CA LYS A 7 8.61 4.14 -4.95
C LYS A 7 7.20 3.59 -4.99
N ASP A 8 7.09 2.32 -5.35
CA ASP A 8 5.90 1.49 -5.31
C ASP A 8 6.42 0.09 -4.97
N SER A 9 6.16 -0.39 -3.75
CA SER A 9 6.71 -1.66 -3.29
C SER A 9 5.82 -2.31 -2.25
N VAL A 10 5.60 -3.60 -2.40
CA VAL A 10 4.96 -4.45 -1.41
C VAL A 10 6.00 -5.41 -0.80
N GLY A 11 6.06 -5.48 0.52
CA GLY A 11 6.88 -6.42 1.27
C GLY A 11 6.02 -7.41 2.06
N LEU A 12 6.49 -8.64 2.19
CA LEU A 12 5.84 -9.70 2.96
C LEU A 12 6.74 -10.09 4.14
N THR A 13 6.21 -10.13 5.35
CA THR A 13 6.96 -10.49 6.57
C THR A 13 6.21 -11.56 7.36
N PRO A 14 6.82 -12.71 7.70
CA PRO A 14 6.20 -13.67 8.60
C PRO A 14 6.10 -13.08 10.02
N LEU A 15 4.94 -13.19 10.65
CA LEU A 15 4.69 -12.67 12.01
C LEU A 15 4.72 -13.78 13.05
N THR A 16 3.97 -14.85 12.80
CA THR A 16 3.76 -15.94 13.75
C THR A 16 4.16 -17.27 13.13
N ILE A 17 4.92 -18.08 13.88
CA ILE A 17 5.34 -19.42 13.48
C ILE A 17 4.70 -20.42 14.46
N GLY A 18 3.92 -21.35 13.94
CA GLY A 18 3.26 -22.39 14.73
C GLY A 18 4.25 -23.45 15.23
N THR A 19 3.79 -24.32 16.13
CA THR A 19 4.58 -25.41 16.73
C THR A 19 5.13 -26.42 15.71
N SER A 20 4.54 -26.49 14.52
CA SER A 20 5.02 -27.30 13.39
C SER A 20 6.15 -26.64 12.59
N GLY A 21 6.57 -25.42 12.95
CA GLY A 21 7.54 -24.62 12.20
C GLY A 21 6.97 -23.91 10.98
N ARG A 22 5.65 -23.97 10.76
CA ARG A 22 4.96 -23.29 9.65
C ARG A 22 4.50 -21.90 10.07
N VAL A 23 4.68 -20.92 9.18
CA VAL A 23 4.13 -19.57 9.37
C VAL A 23 2.61 -19.63 9.39
N GLN A 24 1.99 -18.97 10.35
CA GLN A 24 0.53 -18.88 10.52
C GLN A 24 -0.01 -17.51 10.14
N GLU A 25 0.80 -16.46 10.24
CA GLU A 25 0.40 -15.09 9.93
C GLU A 25 1.51 -14.37 9.18
N TYR A 26 1.11 -13.55 8.23
CA TYR A 26 2.01 -12.65 7.50
C TYR A 26 1.51 -11.22 7.59
N ALA A 27 2.45 -10.27 7.59
CA ALA A 27 2.20 -8.86 7.32
C ALA A 27 2.53 -8.53 5.86
N LEU A 28 1.56 -7.95 5.15
CA LEU A 28 1.79 -7.24 3.89
C LEU A 28 1.98 -5.75 4.17
N ARG A 29 3.16 -5.22 3.82
CA ARG A 29 3.51 -3.81 3.92
C ARG A 29 3.57 -3.17 2.54
N TYR A 30 2.70 -2.21 2.27
CA TYR A 30 2.65 -1.47 1.00
C TYR A 30 3.17 -0.04 1.20
N VAL A 31 4.29 0.29 0.54
CA VAL A 31 4.92 1.61 0.57
C VAL A 31 4.87 2.27 -0.79
N VAL A 32 4.28 3.47 -0.86
CA VAL A 32 4.29 4.33 -2.04
C VAL A 32 4.91 5.68 -1.70
N ARG A 33 5.76 6.21 -2.59
CA ARG A 33 6.37 7.53 -2.41
C ARG A 33 6.04 8.46 -3.56
N ILE A 34 5.35 9.55 -3.26
CA ILE A 34 4.81 10.48 -4.25
C ILE A 34 5.39 11.90 -4.11
N SER A 35 5.31 12.68 -5.18
CA SER A 35 5.49 14.14 -5.19
C SER A 35 4.61 14.75 -6.28
N LEU A 36 4.14 15.99 -6.10
CA LEU A 36 3.31 16.70 -7.09
C LEU A 36 3.91 18.07 -7.39
N THR A 37 4.04 18.40 -8.67
CA THR A 37 4.40 19.75 -9.14
C THR A 37 3.32 20.32 -10.05
N ASP A 38 3.27 21.64 -10.21
CA ASP A 38 2.43 22.30 -11.21
C ASP A 38 3.04 22.18 -12.63
N ARG A 39 2.61 23.03 -13.58
CA ARG A 39 3.18 23.06 -14.95
C ARG A 39 4.50 23.83 -15.04
N ASP A 40 4.71 24.77 -14.13
CA ASP A 40 5.88 25.65 -14.08
C ASP A 40 7.03 25.05 -13.24
N GLY A 41 6.76 23.94 -12.57
CA GLY A 41 7.72 23.20 -11.74
C GLY A 41 7.63 23.52 -10.25
N ASN A 42 6.68 24.36 -9.82
CA ASN A 42 6.49 24.64 -8.40
C ASN A 42 5.97 23.40 -7.68
N VAL A 43 6.48 23.19 -6.47
CA VAL A 43 6.10 22.03 -5.65
C VAL A 43 4.74 22.29 -5.00
N ILE A 44 3.74 21.52 -5.41
CA ILE A 44 2.40 21.50 -4.77
C ILE A 44 2.43 20.54 -3.58
N LEU A 45 3.04 19.36 -3.76
CA LEU A 45 3.24 18.36 -2.71
C LEU A 45 4.71 17.95 -2.70
N PRO A 46 5.47 18.26 -1.64
CA PRO A 46 6.84 17.77 -1.50
C PRO A 46 6.86 16.24 -1.47
N LYS A 47 8.04 15.64 -1.64
CA LYS A 47 8.19 14.18 -1.62
C LYS A 47 7.72 13.62 -0.29
N GLN A 48 6.72 12.73 -0.32
CA GLN A 48 6.14 12.11 0.86
C GLN A 48 6.00 10.60 0.66
N GLU A 49 6.12 9.87 1.77
CA GLU A 49 5.89 8.44 1.83
C GLU A 49 4.53 8.13 2.48
N ILE A 50 3.84 7.15 1.91
CA ILE A 50 2.60 6.57 2.42
C ILE A 50 2.92 5.10 2.63
N GLU A 51 2.63 4.62 3.83
CA GLU A 51 2.79 3.22 4.19
C GLU A 51 1.48 2.71 4.76
N LEU A 52 1.04 1.55 4.25
CA LEU A 52 -0.09 0.79 4.77
C LEU A 52 0.39 -0.62 5.10
N SER A 53 -0.16 -1.23 6.13
CA SER A 53 0.15 -2.61 6.52
C SER A 53 -1.15 -3.34 6.87
N ARG A 54 -1.25 -4.61 6.46
CA ARG A 54 -2.31 -5.53 6.91
C ARG A 54 -1.72 -6.89 7.21
N ASP A 55 -2.24 -7.50 8.26
CA ASP A 55 -1.88 -8.84 8.68
C ASP A 55 -2.98 -9.80 8.19
N TYR A 56 -2.60 -11.02 7.82
CA TYR A 56 -3.53 -12.04 7.35
C TYR A 56 -3.11 -13.43 7.81
N ALA A 57 -4.09 -14.31 7.99
CA ALA A 57 -3.85 -15.69 8.35
C ALA A 57 -3.44 -16.48 7.10
N PHE A 58 -2.45 -17.34 7.24
CA PHE A 58 -2.01 -18.21 6.16
C PHE A 58 -2.70 -19.57 6.27
N ASP A 59 -3.76 -19.77 5.49
CA ASP A 59 -4.41 -21.07 5.38
C ASP A 59 -3.89 -21.86 4.17
N THR A 60 -3.15 -22.95 4.44
CA THR A 60 -2.66 -23.88 3.41
C THR A 60 -3.76 -24.73 2.76
N ALA A 61 -4.99 -24.74 3.30
CA ALA A 61 -6.08 -25.58 2.84
C ALA A 61 -6.95 -24.92 1.74
N GLN A 62 -6.55 -23.77 1.21
CA GLN A 62 -7.35 -23.05 0.22
C GLN A 62 -7.65 -23.88 -1.04
N SER A 63 -8.92 -23.85 -1.44
CA SER A 63 -9.46 -24.58 -2.59
C SER A 63 -9.05 -23.90 -3.91
N LEU A 64 -8.79 -24.71 -4.95
CA LEU A 64 -8.36 -24.33 -6.31
C LEU A 64 -9.29 -23.34 -7.07
N GLY A 65 -10.34 -22.81 -6.44
CA GLY A 65 -11.34 -21.93 -7.08
C GLY A 65 -11.68 -20.64 -6.31
N SER A 66 -11.01 -20.34 -5.20
CA SER A 66 -11.21 -19.08 -4.46
C SER A 66 -9.91 -18.28 -4.41
N PRO A 67 -9.96 -16.94 -4.55
CA PRO A 67 -8.78 -16.09 -4.36
C PRO A 67 -8.13 -16.37 -3.02
N GLY A 68 -6.80 -16.37 -3.01
CA GLY A 68 -6.07 -16.58 -1.76
C GLY A 68 -6.32 -15.45 -0.77
N GLU A 69 -6.19 -15.70 0.55
CA GLU A 69 -6.39 -14.63 1.56
C GLU A 69 -5.40 -13.48 1.31
N GLU A 70 -4.18 -13.81 0.87
CA GLU A 70 -3.18 -12.83 0.43
C GLU A 70 -3.68 -11.95 -0.74
N GLU A 71 -4.35 -12.54 -1.73
CA GLU A 71 -4.82 -11.82 -2.92
C GLU A 71 -5.92 -10.82 -2.54
N VAL A 72 -6.87 -11.24 -1.70
CA VAL A 72 -7.91 -10.36 -1.16
C VAL A 72 -7.28 -9.19 -0.40
N VAL A 73 -6.34 -9.48 0.51
CA VAL A 73 -5.67 -8.43 1.31
C VAL A 73 -4.83 -7.49 0.44
N ARG A 74 -4.19 -8.00 -0.61
CA ARG A 74 -3.43 -7.18 -1.58
C ARG A 74 -4.34 -6.24 -2.38
N GLU A 75 -5.50 -6.71 -2.80
CA GLU A 75 -6.50 -5.87 -3.49
C GLU A 75 -7.03 -4.77 -2.57
N GLU A 76 -7.38 -5.10 -1.32
CA GLU A 76 -7.82 -4.14 -0.33
C GLU A 76 -6.75 -3.07 -0.05
N LEU A 77 -5.50 -3.49 0.20
CA LEU A 77 -4.37 -2.58 0.41
C LEU A 77 -4.16 -1.66 -0.79
N SER A 78 -4.38 -2.16 -2.01
CA SER A 78 -4.25 -1.35 -3.22
C SER A 78 -5.32 -0.28 -3.31
N ARG A 79 -6.58 -0.62 -3.01
CA ARG A 79 -7.69 0.35 -2.96
C ARG A 79 -7.46 1.40 -1.88
N ASP A 80 -7.01 0.97 -0.69
CA ASP A 80 -6.70 1.85 0.43
C ASP A 80 -5.55 2.81 0.10
N MET A 81 -4.50 2.33 -0.57
CA MET A 81 -3.36 3.14 -0.98
C MET A 81 -3.76 4.21 -1.99
N VAL A 82 -4.56 3.85 -3.00
CA VAL A 82 -5.09 4.82 -3.97
C VAL A 82 -5.91 5.90 -3.26
N ALA A 83 -6.80 5.51 -2.35
CA ALA A 83 -7.60 6.46 -1.59
C ALA A 83 -6.73 7.38 -0.71
N ALA A 84 -5.66 6.85 -0.10
CA ALA A 84 -4.72 7.63 0.69
C ALA A 84 -3.92 8.64 -0.16
N ILE A 85 -3.50 8.24 -1.37
CA ILE A 85 -2.83 9.14 -2.34
C ILE A 85 -3.77 10.27 -2.75
N MET A 86 -5.02 9.96 -3.12
CA MET A 86 -5.98 10.96 -3.56
C MET A 86 -6.31 11.98 -2.46
N ARG A 87 -6.55 11.52 -1.23
CA ARG A 87 -6.76 12.43 -0.08
C ARG A 87 -5.62 13.42 0.13
N ARG A 88 -4.37 12.99 -0.08
CA ARG A 88 -3.19 13.87 0.05
C ARG A 88 -3.08 14.87 -1.09
N ILE A 89 -3.41 14.46 -2.31
CA ILE A 89 -3.44 15.36 -3.47
C ILE A 89 -4.51 16.43 -3.27
N GLU A 90 -5.72 16.04 -2.84
CA GLU A 90 -6.83 16.96 -2.55
C GLU A 90 -6.46 17.96 -1.44
N ALA A 91 -5.91 17.47 -0.32
CA ALA A 91 -5.47 18.34 0.77
C ALA A 91 -4.39 19.34 0.33
N ALA A 92 -3.44 18.93 -0.52
CA ALA A 92 -2.40 19.81 -1.04
C ALA A 92 -2.95 20.85 -2.03
N ALA A 93 -3.93 20.47 -2.86
CA ALA A 93 -4.59 21.40 -3.77
C ALA A 93 -5.40 22.46 -3.03
N LEU A 94 -6.03 22.12 -1.90
CA LEU A 94 -6.75 23.08 -1.06
C LEU A 94 -5.81 24.05 -0.32
N ALA A 95 -4.61 23.60 0.04
CA ALA A 95 -3.62 24.42 0.75
C ALA A 95 -2.86 25.40 -0.17
N ASN A 96 -2.80 25.11 -1.47
CA ASN A 96 -2.14 25.92 -2.49
C ASN A 96 -3.13 26.23 -3.64
N PRO A 97 -4.05 27.20 -3.45
CA PRO A 97 -5.08 27.54 -4.43
C PRO A 97 -4.53 28.16 -5.72
#